data_AF-A0A7G8HAW7-F1
#
_entry.id   AF-A0A7G8HAW7-F1
#
_cell.length_a   1.000
_cell.length_b   1.000
_cell.length_c   1.000
_cell.angle_alpha   90.00
_cell.angle_beta   90.00
_cell.angle_gamma   90.00
#
_symmetry.space_group_name_H-M   'P 1'
#
loop_
_entity.id
_entity.type
_entity.pdbx_description
1 polymer ?
#
loop_
_entity_poly.entity_id
_entity_poly.type
_entity_poly.pdbx_seq_one_letter_code
_entity_poly.pdbx_strand_id
1 'polypeptide(L)'
;MQVSVDVRHLVSADPEELLNAAREEAALNIVIRNQPAGRVTLVAVDDVTNPLVAVQPDGSIVVADAPSTALPRHARFVIEASAEIKPSGVVIGGTKLKVGVPVELEGRLYRLNGVVSGVTPL
;
A
#
# COMPACT_ATOMS: atom_id res chain seq x y z
N MET A 1 -4.02 15.38 2.05
CA MET A 1 -4.50 14.58 0.90
C MET A 1 -4.34 13.12 1.27
N GLN A 2 -5.29 12.28 0.88
CA GLN A 2 -5.18 10.83 1.07
C GLN A 2 -4.61 10.18 -0.19
N VAL A 3 -3.67 9.28 -0.02
CA VAL A 3 -3.03 8.52 -1.09
C VAL A 3 -3.09 7.05 -0.74
N SER A 4 -3.53 6.22 -1.67
CA SER A 4 -3.48 4.76 -1.56
C SER A 4 -2.28 4.24 -2.35
N VAL A 5 -1.50 3.38 -1.71
CA VAL A 5 -0.36 2.70 -2.31
C VAL A 5 -0.56 1.20 -2.15
N ASP A 6 -0.65 0.49 -3.27
CA ASP A 6 -0.77 -0.97 -3.27
C ASP A 6 0.64 -1.57 -3.31
N VAL A 7 0.98 -2.31 -2.26
CA VAL A 7 2.15 -3.18 -2.19
C VAL A 7 1.71 -4.57 -2.58
N ARG A 8 2.24 -5.07 -3.70
CA ARG A 8 1.94 -6.42 -4.20
C ARG A 8 3.14 -7.33 -4.05
N HIS A 9 2.85 -8.62 -3.93
CA HIS A 9 3.88 -9.65 -3.74
C HIS A 9 4.72 -9.40 -2.48
N LEU A 10 4.08 -9.00 -1.38
CA LEU A 10 4.74 -8.84 -0.10
C LEU A 10 5.19 -10.21 0.42
N VAL A 11 6.50 -10.36 0.57
CA VAL A 11 7.14 -11.55 1.14
C VAL A 11 7.96 -11.12 2.33
N SER A 12 7.69 -11.71 3.48
CA SER A 12 8.46 -11.57 4.71
C SER A 12 8.31 -12.85 5.55
N ALA A 13 9.14 -13.01 6.57
CA ALA A 13 9.05 -14.17 7.45
C ALA A 13 7.70 -14.23 8.21
N ASP A 14 7.18 -13.07 8.60
CA ASP A 14 5.85 -12.89 9.18
C ASP A 14 5.19 -11.63 8.59
N PRO A 15 4.33 -11.77 7.57
CA PRO A 15 3.65 -10.64 6.95
C PRO A 15 2.68 -9.92 7.89
N GLU A 16 2.00 -10.63 8.78
CA GLU A 16 1.07 -10.00 9.71
C GLU A 16 1.83 -9.12 10.70
N GLU A 17 2.93 -9.62 11.27
CA GLU A 17 3.77 -8.84 12.17
C GLU A 17 4.34 -7.60 11.46
N LEU A 18 4.78 -7.72 10.20
CA LEU A 18 5.26 -6.58 9.42
C LEU A 18 4.18 -5.51 9.22
N LEU A 19 2.97 -5.91 8.84
CA LEU A 19 1.86 -4.98 8.64
C LEU A 19 1.41 -4.34 9.96
N ASN A 20 1.44 -5.09 11.07
CA ASN A 20 1.18 -4.55 12.41
C ASN A 20 2.25 -3.56 12.85
N ALA A 21 3.53 -3.87 12.65
CA ALA A 21 4.62 -2.94 12.94
C ALA A 21 4.49 -1.64 12.14
N ALA A 22 4.08 -1.71 10.87
CA ALA A 22 3.78 -0.51 10.09
C ALA A 22 2.64 0.33 10.70
N ARG A 23 1.54 -0.32 11.11
CA ARG A 23 0.41 0.35 11.79
C ARG A 23 0.84 1.01 13.10
N GLU A 24 1.66 0.34 13.91
CA GLU A 24 2.19 0.85 15.17
C GLU A 24 3.14 2.05 14.98
N GLU A 25 3.96 2.04 13.94
CA GLU A 25 4.84 3.15 13.60
C GLU A 25 4.06 4.42 13.22
N ALA A 26 2.84 4.27 12.70
CA ALA A 26 1.88 5.33 12.33
C ALA A 26 2.39 6.39 11.34
N ALA A 27 3.66 6.35 10.94
CA ALA A 27 4.29 7.25 10.01
C ALA A 27 5.50 6.59 9.36
N LEU A 28 5.69 6.85 8.06
CA LEU A 28 6.75 6.26 7.26
C LEU A 28 7.32 7.28 6.27
N ASN A 29 8.48 6.99 5.70
CA ASN A 29 9.04 7.79 4.62
C ASN A 29 8.52 7.28 3.28
N ILE A 30 8.26 8.21 2.36
CA ILE A 30 7.90 7.89 0.98
C ILE A 30 9.01 8.35 0.03
N VAL A 31 9.42 7.45 -0.85
CA VAL A 31 10.37 7.71 -1.95
C VAL A 31 9.60 7.61 -3.26
N ILE A 32 9.70 8.64 -4.11
CA ILE A 32 9.03 8.69 -5.41
C ILE A 32 10.11 8.73 -6.48
N ARG A 33 10.16 7.71 -7.35
CA ARG A 33 11.20 7.61 -8.42
C ARG A 33 12.63 7.78 -7.89
N ASN A 34 12.98 7.06 -6.82
CA ASN A 34 14.28 7.15 -6.13
C ASN A 34 14.64 8.55 -5.58
N GLN A 35 13.64 9.42 -5.40
CA GLN A 35 13.82 10.72 -4.73
C GLN A 35 13.05 10.72 -3.40
N PRO A 36 13.70 11.03 -2.27
CA PRO A 36 13.02 11.20 -1.00
C PRO A 36 11.95 12.29 -1.11
N ALA A 37 10.69 11.94 -0.87
CA ALA A 37 9.57 12.88 -0.99
C ALA A 37 9.04 13.35 0.38
N GLY A 38 9.53 12.75 1.47
CA GLY A 38 9.29 13.18 2.84
C GLY A 38 8.65 12.11 3.72
N ARG A 39 8.26 12.52 4.92
CA ARG A 39 7.55 11.67 5.89
C ARG A 39 6.05 11.88 5.78
N VAL A 40 5.29 10.79 5.80
CA VAL A 40 3.83 10.76 5.69
C VAL A 40 3.22 10.03 6.87
N THR A 41 1.98 10.40 7.21
CA THR A 41 1.20 9.70 8.25
C THR A 41 0.54 8.48 7.63
N LEU A 42 0.58 7.35 8.31
CA LEU A 42 -0.16 6.15 7.95
C LEU A 42 -1.56 6.21 8.58
N VAL A 43 -2.59 6.12 7.76
CA VAL A 43 -3.99 6.12 8.19
C VAL A 43 -4.50 4.68 8.37
N ALA A 44 -4.23 3.83 7.38
CA ALA A 44 -4.67 2.44 7.39
C ALA A 44 -3.74 1.55 6.58
N VAL A 45 -3.79 0.26 6.89
CA VAL A 45 -3.18 -0.81 6.10
C VAL A 45 -4.25 -1.87 5.91
N ASP A 46 -4.76 -1.99 4.69
CA ASP A 46 -5.81 -2.93 4.34
C ASP A 46 -5.20 -4.16 3.68
N ASP A 47 -5.67 -5.35 4.06
CA ASP A 47 -5.35 -6.56 3.31
C ASP A 47 -6.17 -6.59 2.02
N VAL A 48 -5.48 -6.64 0.88
CA VAL A 48 -6.07 -6.76 -0.45
C VAL A 48 -5.63 -8.04 -1.14
N THR A 49 -5.22 -9.03 -0.36
CA THR A 49 -4.88 -10.37 -0.84
C THR A 49 -6.13 -11.02 -1.44
N ASN A 50 -6.00 -11.57 -2.64
CA ASN A 50 -7.12 -12.24 -3.29
C ASN A 50 -7.61 -13.41 -2.43
N PRO A 51 -8.93 -13.60 -2.29
CA PRO A 51 -9.46 -14.76 -1.59
C PRO A 51 -9.16 -16.05 -2.37
N LEU A 52 -9.25 -17.18 -1.69
CA LEU A 52 -9.22 -18.50 -2.31
C LEU A 52 -10.55 -18.73 -3.02
N VAL A 53 -10.48 -19.03 -4.32
CA VAL A 53 -11.66 -19.29 -5.15
C VAL A 53 -11.56 -20.70 -5.73
N ALA A 54 -12.58 -21.51 -5.51
CA ALA A 54 -12.69 -22.85 -6.07
C ALA A 54 -14.01 -23.02 -6.82
N VAL A 55 -13.94 -23.57 -8.03
CA VAL A 55 -15.10 -23.97 -8.83
C VAL A 55 -15.42 -25.42 -8.52
N GLN A 56 -16.68 -25.70 -8.17
CA GLN A 56 -17.15 -27.03 -7.82
C GLN A 56 -17.66 -27.79 -9.06
N PRO A 57 -17.79 -29.14 -8.99
CA PRO A 57 -18.27 -29.94 -10.13
C PRO A 57 -19.67 -29.57 -10.63
N ASP A 58 -20.52 -28.98 -9.78
CA ASP A 58 -21.86 -28.49 -10.14
C ASP A 58 -21.85 -27.08 -10.74
N GLY A 59 -20.67 -26.48 -10.90
CA GLY A 59 -20.49 -25.12 -11.42
C GLY A 59 -20.62 -24.01 -10.37
N SER A 60 -20.90 -24.34 -9.10
CA SER A 60 -20.92 -23.35 -8.02
C SER A 60 -19.50 -22.84 -7.69
N ILE A 61 -19.44 -21.65 -7.11
CA ILE A 61 -18.18 -21.00 -6.69
C ILE A 61 -18.14 -20.94 -5.17
N VAL A 62 -17.08 -21.47 -4.57
CA VAL A 62 -16.78 -21.29 -3.15
C VAL A 62 -15.65 -20.27 -3.03
N VAL A 63 -15.87 -19.25 -2.21
CA VAL A 63 -14.90 -18.22 -1.86
C VAL A 63 -14.59 -18.36 -0.37
N ALA A 64 -13.30 -18.41 -0.04
CA ALA A 64 -12.82 -18.45 1.33
C ALA A 64 -11.69 -17.44 1.51
N ASP A 65 -11.54 -16.91 2.72
CA ASP A 65 -10.42 -16.01 3.03
C ASP A 65 -9.10 -16.76 2.90
N ALA A 66 -8.09 -16.06 2.37
CA ALA A 66 -6.73 -16.59 2.38
C ALA A 66 -6.25 -16.73 3.83
N PRO A 67 -5.56 -17.82 4.20
CA PRO A 67 -4.90 -17.90 5.51
C PRO A 67 -4.00 -16.69 5.73
N SER A 68 -3.91 -16.18 6.96
CA SER A 68 -3.02 -15.05 7.28
C SER A 68 -1.54 -15.36 6.97
N THR A 69 -1.17 -16.64 7.00
CA THR A 69 0.16 -17.15 6.65
C THR A 69 0.36 -17.36 5.14
N ALA A 70 -0.66 -17.09 4.32
CA ALA A 70 -0.55 -17.26 2.87
C ALA A 70 0.47 -16.27 2.30
N LEU A 71 1.31 -16.76 1.38
CA LEU A 71 2.28 -15.96 0.66
C LEU A 71 2.07 -16.10 -0.85
N PRO A 72 2.25 -15.02 -1.62
CA PRO A 72 2.52 -13.66 -1.12
C PRO A 72 1.26 -12.97 -0.58
N ARG A 73 1.46 -11.95 0.28
CA ARG A 73 0.39 -11.04 0.69
C ARG A 73 0.33 -9.82 -0.22
N HIS A 74 -0.82 -9.16 -0.25
CA HIS A 74 -1.03 -7.88 -0.90
C HIS A 74 -1.64 -6.92 0.11
N ALA A 75 -1.10 -5.71 0.22
CA ALA A 75 -1.56 -4.73 1.18
C ALA A 75 -1.75 -3.36 0.52
N ARG A 76 -2.79 -2.65 0.92
CA ARG A 76 -3.01 -1.25 0.55
C ARG A 76 -2.68 -0.38 1.75
N PHE A 77 -1.67 0.47 1.58
CA PHE A 77 -1.31 1.50 2.54
C PHE A 77 -2.08 2.76 2.19
N VAL A 78 -2.91 3.23 3.12
CA VAL A 78 -3.60 4.51 3.03
C VAL A 78 -2.80 5.51 3.85
N ILE A 79 -2.22 6.50 3.19
CA ILE A 79 -1.36 7.50 3.81
C ILE A 79 -1.93 8.90 3.64
N GLU A 80 -1.63 9.76 4.61
CA GLU A 80 -1.88 11.19 4.56
C GLU A 80 -0.57 11.92 4.26
N ALA A 81 -0.60 12.69 3.16
CA ALA A 81 0.53 13.49 2.72
C ALA A 81 0.16 14.97 2.63
N SER A 82 1.11 15.82 3.02
CA SER A 82 1.09 17.23 2.64
C SER A 82 1.36 17.35 1.15
N ALA A 83 0.48 18.04 0.45
CA ALA A 83 0.46 18.06 -1.00
C ALA A 83 0.00 19.42 -1.54
N GLU A 84 0.62 19.85 -2.63
CA GLU A 84 0.18 20.99 -3.41
C GLU A 84 -0.74 20.52 -4.53
N ILE A 85 -1.95 21.08 -4.62
CA ILE A 85 -2.86 20.84 -5.75
C ILE A 85 -2.55 21.88 -6.83
N LYS A 86 -2.11 21.42 -8.01
CA LYS A 86 -1.89 22.27 -9.19
C LYS A 86 -2.85 21.85 -10.32
N PRO A 87 -3.08 22.70 -11.34
CA PRO A 87 -3.86 22.30 -12.52
C PRO A 87 -3.34 21.02 -13.19
N SER A 88 -2.04 20.73 -13.04
CA SER A 88 -1.41 19.52 -13.60
C SER A 88 -1.52 18.26 -12.73
N GLY A 89 -2.15 18.36 -11.55
CA GLY A 89 -2.31 17.26 -10.60
C GLY A 89 -1.73 17.56 -9.21
N VAL A 90 -1.69 16.51 -8.39
CA VAL A 90 -1.19 16.55 -7.01
C VAL A 90 0.34 16.46 -6.99
N VAL A 91 0.98 17.28 -6.15
CA VAL A 91 2.43 17.32 -5.98
C VAL A 91 2.78 17.06 -4.51
N ILE A 92 3.65 16.09 -4.26
CA ILE A 92 4.17 15.73 -2.92
C ILE A 92 5.70 15.76 -3.00
N GLY A 93 6.35 16.45 -2.05
CA GLY A 93 7.81 16.56 -2.02
C GLY A 93 8.41 17.10 -3.32
N GLY A 94 7.72 18.04 -3.98
CA GLY A 94 8.12 18.60 -5.28
C GLY A 94 7.89 17.68 -6.49
N THR A 95 7.40 16.45 -6.29
CA THR A 95 7.17 15.47 -7.36
C THR A 95 5.69 15.28 -7.64
N LYS A 96 5.31 15.21 -8.92
CA LYS A 96 3.93 14.92 -9.34
C LYS A 96 3.56 13.49 -8.95
N LEU A 97 2.52 13.33 -8.16
CA LEU A 97 1.96 12.05 -7.79
C LEU A 97 0.70 11.76 -8.63
N LYS A 98 0.65 10.58 -9.24
CA LYS A 98 -0.48 10.08 -10.03
C LYS A 98 -0.67 8.60 -9.75
N VAL A 99 -1.87 8.08 -9.99
CA VAL A 99 -2.11 6.64 -10.04
C VAL A 99 -1.16 6.00 -11.06
N GLY A 100 -0.56 4.87 -10.69
CA GLY A 100 0.44 4.15 -11.49
C GLY A 100 1.89 4.59 -11.25
N VAL A 101 2.15 5.62 -10.44
CA VAL A 101 3.51 6.01 -10.08
C VAL A 101 4.11 4.98 -9.12
N PRO A 102 5.31 4.41 -9.42
CA PRO A 102 6.01 3.55 -8.49
C PRO A 102 6.58 4.37 -7.34
N VAL A 103 6.46 3.83 -6.13
CA VAL A 103 6.92 4.44 -4.88
C VAL A 103 7.54 3.39 -3.97
N GLU A 104 8.38 3.83 -3.04
CA GLU A 104 8.85 3.00 -1.93
C GLU A 104 8.29 3.57 -0.62
N LEU A 105 7.81 2.67 0.24
CA LEU A 105 7.38 2.98 1.60
C LEU A 105 8.43 2.43 2.57
N GLU A 106 9.07 3.33 3.30
CA GLU A 106 10.19 3.01 4.20
C GLU A 106 9.79 3.27 5.66
N GLY A 107 9.66 2.18 6.44
CA GLY A 107 9.56 2.23 7.89
C GLY A 107 10.90 1.94 8.55
N ARG A 108 10.87 1.61 9.85
CA ARG A 108 12.11 1.33 10.61
C ARG A 108 12.83 0.07 10.16
N LEU A 109 12.07 -1.00 9.90
CA LEU A 109 12.60 -2.35 9.60
C LEU A 109 12.19 -2.87 8.23
N TYR A 110 11.51 -2.06 7.43
CA TYR A 110 10.98 -2.47 6.14
C TYR A 110 11.16 -1.40 5.08
N ARG A 111 11.32 -1.87 3.84
CA ARG A 111 11.21 -1.05 2.64
C ARG A 111 10.36 -1.81 1.63
N LEU A 112 9.18 -1.27 1.34
CA LEU A 112 8.19 -1.93 0.49
C LEU A 112 8.06 -1.19 -0.83
N ASN A 113 8.15 -1.94 -1.93
CA ASN A 113 7.87 -1.41 -3.26
C ASN A 113 6.36 -1.43 -3.50
N GLY A 114 5.81 -0.28 -3.89
CA GLY A 114 4.39 -0.12 -4.14
C GLY A 114 4.11 0.71 -5.38
N VAL A 115 2.83 0.74 -5.74
CA VAL A 115 2.31 1.58 -6.82
C VAL A 115 1.16 2.40 -6.28
N VAL A 116 1.14 3.70 -6.56
CA VAL A 116 0.01 4.56 -6.22
C VAL A 116 -1.25 4.02 -6.91
N SER A 117 -2.24 3.64 -6.13
CA SER A 117 -3.52 3.09 -6.58
C SER A 117 -4.67 4.09 -6.46
N GLY A 118 -4.52 5.13 -5.64
CA GLY A 118 -5.53 6.16 -5.43
C GLY A 118 -4.93 7.48 -4.95
N VAL A 119 -5.55 8.59 -5.35
CA VAL A 119 -5.25 9.94 -4.85
C VAL A 119 -6.57 10.67 -4.68
N THR A 120 -6.93 11.00 -3.45
CA THR A 120 -8.22 11.60 -3.11
C THR A 120 -8.02 12.84 -2.21
N PRO A 121 -8.80 13.91 -2.43
CA PRO A 121 -8.97 14.95 -1.42
C PRO A 121 -9.47 14.35 -0.11
N LEU A 122 -9.03 14.93 1.01
CA LEU A 122 -9.59 14.62 2.33
C LEU A 122 -11.01 15.20 2.44
#